data_AF-A0A3B0PT41-F1
#
_entry.id   AF-A0A3B0PT41-F1
#
_cell.length_a   1.000
_cell.length_b   1.000
_cell.length_c   1.000
_cell.angle_alpha   90.00
_cell.angle_beta   90.00
_cell.angle_gamma   90.00
#
_symmetry.space_group_name_H-M   'P 1'
#
loop_
_entity.id
_entity.type
_entity.pdbx_description
1 polymer ?
#
loop_
_entity_poly.entity_id
_entity_poly.type
_entity_poly.pdbx_seq_one_letter_code
_entity_poly.pdbx_strand_id
1 'polypeptide(L)'
;MKLESVSSKPLYISLDHNWEESTPYSMERASQLLNFKFLPFLTFTDWKVEEKVRKLCDKVKRRHCISPLAKWLGELHKQDLITPPMPPIAVCWVNSYIGYGVFARKRIPAWTYIGEYTGMLRRRQAIWMDENDYCFRYPLSVGLWRYFTIDSGRQGNFTRFINHSDKPNVEAIGVFQNGLFHVVIRTIQVIEAGEELCYHYGPLYWKHRKKREEFIPEEE
;
A
#
# COMPACT_ATOMS: atom_id res chain seq x y z
N MET A 1 5.21 19.67 25.69
CA MET A 1 6.30 19.34 24.74
C MET A 1 5.82 19.73 23.36
N LYS A 2 6.52 20.63 22.69
CA LYS A 2 6.22 21.00 21.30
C LYS A 2 6.49 19.77 20.44
N LEU A 3 5.49 19.30 19.71
CA LEU A 3 5.69 18.38 18.59
C LEU A 3 6.56 19.13 17.59
N GLU A 4 7.86 18.85 17.59
CA GLU A 4 8.71 19.24 16.47
C GLU A 4 8.07 18.67 15.22
N SER A 5 7.70 19.54 14.28
CA SER A 5 7.16 19.14 12.99
C SER A 5 8.24 18.31 12.29
N VAL A 6 8.13 16.99 12.38
CA VAL A 6 8.91 16.08 11.55
C VAL A 6 8.59 16.47 10.11
N SER A 7 9.50 17.21 9.49
CA SER A 7 9.38 17.61 8.09
C SER A 7 9.16 16.33 7.30
N SER A 8 7.95 16.15 6.76
CA SER A 8 7.61 14.95 6.01
C SER A 8 8.54 14.91 4.81
N LYS A 9 9.36 13.86 4.70
CA LYS A 9 10.23 13.66 3.55
C LYS A 9 9.40 13.80 2.26
N PRO A 10 9.90 14.51 1.24
CA PRO A 10 9.16 14.74 0.02
C PRO A 10 8.92 13.42 -0.73
N LEU A 11 7.83 13.37 -1.49
CA LEU A 11 7.60 12.33 -2.48
C LEU A 11 8.17 12.81 -3.82
N TYR A 12 9.02 12.00 -4.44
CA TYR A 12 9.52 12.30 -5.77
C TYR A 12 8.50 11.85 -6.81
N ILE A 13 8.17 12.73 -7.75
CA ILE A 13 7.20 12.45 -8.81
C ILE A 13 7.80 12.84 -10.16
N SER A 14 7.63 11.99 -11.17
CA SER A 14 7.80 12.36 -12.58
C SER A 14 6.46 12.30 -13.31
N LEU A 15 6.20 13.27 -14.17
CA LEU A 15 5.01 13.32 -15.04
C LEU A 15 5.20 12.57 -16.37
N ASP A 16 6.36 11.94 -16.53
CA ASP A 16 6.67 10.99 -17.57
C ASP A 16 7.29 9.70 -16.98
N HIS A 17 7.73 8.81 -17.85
CA HIS A 17 8.36 7.54 -17.46
C HIS A 17 9.82 7.74 -17.00
N ASN A 18 10.42 8.93 -17.15
CA ASN A 18 11.80 9.19 -16.78
C ASN A 18 11.93 9.44 -15.27
N TRP A 19 12.33 8.41 -14.53
CA TRP A 19 12.55 8.52 -13.09
C TRP A 19 13.71 9.48 -12.72
N GLU A 20 14.67 9.71 -13.61
CA GLU A 20 15.80 10.63 -13.37
C GLU A 20 15.33 12.08 -13.29
N GLU A 21 14.25 12.42 -14.01
CA GLU A 21 13.61 13.74 -14.02
C GLU A 21 12.65 13.93 -12.85
N SER A 22 12.50 12.94 -11.97
CA SER A 22 11.62 13.05 -10.80
C SER A 22 12.05 14.19 -9.87
N THR A 23 11.10 15.06 -9.55
CA THR A 23 11.33 16.22 -8.65
C THR A 23 10.65 16.00 -7.29
N PRO A 24 11.19 16.56 -6.20
CA PRO A 24 10.61 16.40 -4.88
C PRO A 24 9.38 17.29 -4.70
N TYR A 25 8.27 16.71 -4.28
CA TYR A 25 7.05 17.41 -3.89
C TYR A 25 6.78 17.25 -2.39
N SER A 26 6.27 18.31 -1.73
CA SER A 26 5.68 18.15 -0.40
C SER A 26 4.47 17.22 -0.48
N MET A 27 4.09 16.61 0.64
CA MET A 27 2.95 15.69 0.66
C MET A 27 1.63 16.40 0.27
N GLU A 28 1.47 17.68 0.63
CA GLU A 28 0.31 18.49 0.24
C GLU A 28 0.28 18.71 -1.27
N ARG A 29 1.40 19.07 -1.88
CA ARG A 29 1.47 19.32 -3.33
C ARG A 29 1.31 18.02 -4.12
N ALA A 30 1.93 16.93 -3.66
CA ALA A 30 1.72 15.60 -4.21
C ALA A 30 0.25 15.17 -4.13
N SER A 31 -0.44 15.47 -3.02
CA SER A 31 -1.86 15.16 -2.85
C SER A 31 -2.74 15.89 -3.88
N GLN A 32 -2.45 17.17 -4.14
CA GLN A 32 -3.15 17.96 -5.16
C GLN A 32 -2.89 17.41 -6.56
N LEU A 33 -1.61 17.21 -6.90
CA LEU A 33 -1.18 16.75 -8.23
C LEU A 33 -1.80 15.40 -8.59
N LEU A 34 -1.79 14.45 -7.66
CA LEU A 34 -2.29 13.09 -7.88
C LEU A 34 -3.79 12.94 -7.56
N ASN A 35 -4.47 14.03 -7.16
CA ASN A 35 -5.84 14.03 -6.64
C ASN A 35 -6.08 12.88 -5.64
N PHE A 36 -5.17 12.75 -4.67
CA PHE A 36 -5.07 11.59 -3.79
C PHE A 36 -4.70 12.00 -2.37
N LYS A 37 -5.43 11.50 -1.36
CA LYS A 37 -5.13 11.82 0.03
C LYS A 37 -4.10 10.87 0.62
N PHE A 38 -2.91 11.38 0.90
CA PHE A 38 -1.88 10.58 1.55
C PHE A 38 -2.18 10.32 3.03
N LEU A 39 -2.01 9.06 3.44
CA LEU A 39 -2.23 8.52 4.78
C LEU A 39 -0.96 7.77 5.21
N PRO A 40 -0.27 8.25 6.26
CA PRO A 40 0.92 7.57 6.76
C PRO A 40 0.62 6.22 7.42
N PHE A 41 -0.63 6.00 7.85
CA PHE A 41 -1.07 4.80 8.55
C PHE A 41 -2.41 4.31 8.01
N LEU A 42 -2.70 3.03 8.25
CA LEU A 42 -4.02 2.46 8.02
C LEU A 42 -5.10 3.20 8.84
N THR A 43 -6.22 3.55 8.21
CA THR A 43 -7.36 4.19 8.87
C THR A 43 -8.59 3.30 8.82
N PHE A 44 -9.61 3.60 9.63
CA PHE A 44 -10.87 2.86 9.64
C PHE A 44 -12.01 3.75 9.16
N THR A 45 -13.00 3.18 8.47
CA THR A 45 -14.17 3.95 8.01
C THR A 45 -14.93 4.60 9.17
N ASP A 46 -15.09 3.85 10.26
CA ASP A 46 -15.74 4.32 11.48
C ASP A 46 -15.25 3.50 12.70
N TRP A 47 -15.58 3.99 13.89
CA TRP A 47 -15.20 3.37 15.15
C TRP A 47 -15.79 1.96 15.34
N LYS A 48 -16.96 1.64 14.74
CA LYS A 48 -17.58 0.31 14.84
C LYS A 48 -16.79 -0.71 14.03
N VAL A 49 -16.28 -0.30 12.87
CA VAL A 49 -15.36 -1.11 12.05
C VAL A 49 -14.08 -1.37 12.84
N GLU A 50 -13.48 -0.33 13.41
CA GLU A 50 -12.25 -0.45 14.22
C GLU A 50 -12.45 -1.41 15.40
N GLU A 51 -13.46 -1.16 16.25
CA GLU A 51 -13.76 -1.97 17.42
C GLU A 51 -13.97 -3.44 17.03
N LYS A 52 -14.70 -3.68 15.93
CA LYS A 52 -14.96 -5.03 15.43
C LYS A 52 -13.70 -5.72 14.95
N VAL A 53 -12.85 -5.03 14.20
CA VAL A 53 -11.56 -5.58 13.72
C VAL A 53 -10.67 -5.92 14.90
N ARG A 54 -10.52 -5.03 15.88
CA ARG A 54 -9.74 -5.28 17.11
C ARG A 54 -10.24 -6.50 17.88
N LYS A 55 -11.55 -6.61 18.12
CA LYS A 55 -12.16 -7.78 18.79
C LYS A 55 -11.88 -9.08 18.05
N LEU A 56 -11.88 -9.06 16.72
CA LEU A 56 -11.57 -10.23 15.90
C LEU A 56 -10.09 -10.58 15.93
N CYS A 57 -9.20 -9.60 15.83
CA CYS A 57 -7.76 -9.76 16.00
C CYS A 57 -7.42 -10.36 17.38
N ASP A 58 -8.03 -9.87 18.45
CA ASP A 58 -7.87 -10.42 19.80
C ASP A 58 -8.37 -11.87 19.88
N LYS A 59 -9.50 -12.17 19.22
CA LYS A 59 -10.04 -13.53 19.17
C LYS A 59 -9.09 -14.49 18.46
N VAL A 60 -8.53 -14.12 17.31
CA VAL A 60 -7.56 -14.98 16.58
C VAL A 60 -6.23 -15.10 17.33
N LYS A 61 -5.79 -14.03 18.02
CA LYS A 61 -4.62 -14.05 18.91
C LYS A 61 -4.80 -15.06 20.05
N ARG A 62 -5.91 -14.98 20.79
CA ARG A 62 -6.23 -15.92 21.89
C ARG A 62 -6.39 -17.37 21.42
N ARG A 63 -6.87 -17.57 20.19
CA ARG A 63 -7.01 -18.89 19.57
C ARG A 63 -5.71 -19.41 18.93
N HIS A 64 -4.61 -18.66 19.02
CA HIS A 64 -3.33 -19.03 18.43
C HIS A 64 -3.38 -19.24 16.91
N CYS A 65 -4.31 -18.56 16.21
CA CYS A 65 -4.46 -18.66 14.76
C CYS A 65 -3.56 -17.69 13.97
N ILE A 66 -2.75 -16.89 14.66
CA ILE A 66 -1.78 -15.98 14.04
C ILE A 66 -0.47 -16.73 13.89
N SER A 67 0.03 -16.85 12.65
CA SER A 67 1.25 -17.59 12.36
C SER A 67 2.47 -17.00 13.11
N PRO A 68 3.43 -17.84 13.54
CA PRO A 68 4.68 -17.36 14.13
C PRO A 68 5.41 -16.36 13.22
N LEU A 69 5.42 -16.61 11.91
CA LEU A 69 6.03 -15.73 10.91
C LEU A 69 5.40 -14.34 10.91
N ALA A 70 4.06 -14.23 10.93
CA ALA A 70 3.39 -12.93 10.93
C ALA A 70 3.70 -12.11 12.19
N LYS A 71 3.84 -12.78 13.34
CA LYS A 71 4.24 -12.13 14.60
C LYS A 71 5.70 -11.68 14.56
N TRP A 72 6.60 -12.54 14.08
CA TRP A 72 8.02 -12.23 13.96
C TRP A 72 8.27 -11.06 13.01
N LEU A 73 7.64 -11.07 11.83
CA LEU A 73 7.69 -9.95 10.88
C LEU A 73 7.09 -8.66 11.46
N GLY A 74 6.03 -8.79 12.27
CA GLY A 74 5.45 -7.65 12.97
C GLY A 74 6.41 -7.00 13.97
N GLU A 75 7.22 -7.80 14.67
CA GLU A 75 8.26 -7.28 15.54
C GLU A 75 9.46 -6.72 14.74
N LEU A 76 9.86 -7.40 13.67
CA LEU A 76 10.92 -6.95 12.76
C LEU A 76 10.64 -5.54 12.21
N HIS A 77 9.41 -5.30 11.76
CA HIS A 77 8.98 -4.03 11.15
C HIS A 77 8.28 -3.09 12.13
N LYS A 78 8.39 -3.32 13.44
CA LYS A 78 7.68 -2.52 14.45
C LYS A 78 7.99 -1.03 14.33
N GLN A 79 9.27 -0.69 14.21
CA GLN A 79 9.69 0.70 14.10
C GLN A 79 9.26 1.31 12.77
N ASP A 80 9.31 0.52 11.69
CA ASP A 80 8.85 0.94 10.36
C ASP A 80 7.34 1.26 10.35
N LEU A 81 6.53 0.50 11.09
CA LEU A 81 5.09 0.73 11.22
C LEU A 81 4.75 1.94 12.11
N ILE A 82 5.60 2.28 13.08
CA ILE A 82 5.42 3.44 13.96
C ILE A 82 5.93 4.72 13.29
N THR A 83 7.04 4.64 12.57
CA THR A 83 7.70 5.76 11.89
C THR A 83 8.04 5.33 10.46
N PRO A 84 7.05 5.35 9.54
CA PRO A 84 7.25 4.90 8.17
C PRO A 84 8.39 5.65 7.47
N PRO A 85 9.44 4.96 7.03
CA PRO A 85 10.49 5.59 6.23
C PRO A 85 9.94 5.94 4.84
N MET A 86 10.49 6.98 4.23
CA MET A 86 10.35 7.20 2.78
C MET A 86 11.54 6.51 2.08
N PRO A 87 11.33 5.39 1.36
CA PRO A 87 12.40 4.75 0.59
C PRO A 87 12.83 5.65 -0.58
N PRO A 88 14.01 5.42 -1.19
CA PRO A 88 14.47 6.21 -2.32
C PRO A 88 13.71 5.83 -3.60
N ILE A 89 12.44 6.19 -3.69
CA ILE A 89 11.55 5.89 -4.81
C ILE A 89 11.04 7.16 -5.48
N ALA A 90 10.56 7.02 -6.72
CA ALA A 90 9.78 8.00 -7.45
C ALA A 90 8.44 7.38 -7.87
N VAL A 91 7.38 8.18 -7.88
CA VAL A 91 6.12 7.84 -8.56
C VAL A 91 6.17 8.46 -9.95
N CYS A 92 6.17 7.64 -10.99
CA CYS A 92 6.33 8.10 -12.37
C CYS A 92 5.07 7.79 -13.18
N TRP A 93 4.67 8.70 -14.05
CA TRP A 93 3.60 8.43 -15.01
C TRP A 93 4.12 7.45 -16.07
N VAL A 94 3.45 6.30 -16.23
CA VAL A 94 3.90 5.24 -17.16
C VAL A 94 3.22 5.43 -18.52
N ASN A 95 1.88 5.40 -18.54
CA ASN A 95 1.06 5.69 -19.71
C ASN A 95 -0.44 5.72 -19.33
N SER A 96 -1.29 6.03 -20.30
CA SER A 96 -2.76 6.08 -20.19
C SER A 96 -3.44 4.78 -19.74
N TYR A 97 -2.81 3.63 -19.98
CA TYR A 97 -3.38 2.31 -19.67
C TYR A 97 -3.06 1.87 -18.23
N ILE A 98 -1.81 2.07 -17.81
CA ILE A 98 -1.29 1.69 -16.49
C ILE A 98 -1.58 2.78 -15.46
N GLY A 99 -1.41 4.05 -15.84
CA GLY A 99 -1.36 5.18 -14.94
C GLY A 99 0.05 5.38 -14.39
N TYR A 100 0.17 5.47 -13.07
CA TYR A 100 1.46 5.66 -12.39
C TYR A 100 2.11 4.34 -11.98
N GLY A 101 3.43 4.34 -11.88
CA GLY A 101 4.27 3.26 -11.37
C GLY A 101 5.24 3.77 -10.30
N VAL A 102 5.89 2.85 -9.58
CA VAL A 102 6.89 3.20 -8.55
C VAL A 102 8.26 2.72 -8.98
N PHE A 103 9.23 3.62 -9.07
CA PHE A 103 10.58 3.33 -9.56
C PHE A 103 11.61 3.59 -8.47
N ALA A 104 12.65 2.76 -8.41
CA ALA A 104 13.76 2.97 -7.50
C ALA A 104 14.65 4.12 -7.99
N ARG A 105 14.94 5.11 -7.14
CA ARG A 105 15.88 6.21 -7.44
C ARG A 105 17.32 5.88 -7.07
N LYS A 106 17.52 4.84 -6.27
CA LYS A 106 18.80 4.30 -5.83
C LYS A 106 18.66 2.81 -5.65
N ARG A 107 19.78 2.09 -5.63
CA ARG A 107 19.83 0.68 -5.30
C ARG A 107 19.17 0.41 -3.92
N ILE A 108 18.23 -0.54 -3.88
CA ILE A 108 17.53 -1.01 -2.69
C ILE A 108 17.92 -2.48 -2.44
N PRO A 109 18.49 -2.83 -1.27
CA PRO A 109 18.85 -4.22 -0.95
C PRO A 109 17.63 -5.16 -0.92
N ALA A 110 17.88 -6.47 -1.05
CA ALA A 110 16.85 -7.50 -0.79
C ALA A 110 16.36 -7.46 0.67
N TRP A 111 15.12 -7.88 0.90
CA TRP A 111 14.47 -7.94 2.22
C TRP A 111 14.31 -6.59 2.92
N THR A 112 14.33 -5.50 2.15
CA THR A 112 14.15 -4.12 2.64
C THR A 112 12.66 -3.79 2.75
N TYR A 113 12.25 -3.22 3.89
CA TYR A 113 10.92 -2.64 4.05
C TYR A 113 10.73 -1.48 3.07
N ILE A 114 9.66 -1.53 2.26
CA ILE A 114 9.29 -0.45 1.35
C ILE A 114 8.21 0.41 1.98
N GLY A 115 7.14 -0.19 2.49
CA GLY A 115 6.01 0.55 3.06
C GLY A 115 4.87 -0.36 3.50
N GLU A 116 3.98 0.15 4.34
CA GLU A 116 2.68 -0.49 4.59
C GLU A 116 1.73 -0.16 3.44
N TYR A 117 0.91 -1.10 2.98
CA TYR A 117 -0.20 -0.82 2.09
C TYR A 117 -1.35 -0.16 2.88
N THR A 118 -1.35 1.17 2.92
CA THR A 118 -2.34 1.94 3.69
C THR A 118 -3.56 2.31 2.85
N GLY A 119 -4.65 2.63 3.56
CA GLY A 119 -5.92 3.02 2.97
C GLY A 119 -7.03 3.05 4.02
N MET A 120 -8.28 3.09 3.56
CA MET A 120 -9.45 3.01 4.42
C MET A 120 -9.86 1.54 4.64
N LEU A 121 -9.69 1.02 5.86
CA LEU A 121 -10.20 -0.28 6.23
C LEU A 121 -11.72 -0.24 6.40
N ARG A 122 -12.43 -1.00 5.57
CA ARG A 122 -13.89 -1.09 5.56
C ARG A 122 -14.38 -2.54 5.54
N ARG A 123 -15.63 -2.75 5.93
CA ARG A 123 -16.30 -4.05 5.83
C ARG A 123 -16.84 -4.26 4.42
N ARG A 124 -16.56 -5.40 3.81
CA ARG A 124 -17.25 -5.81 2.57
C ARG A 124 -18.57 -6.50 2.91
N GLN A 125 -19.63 -6.14 2.18
CA GLN A 125 -20.91 -6.85 2.19
C GLN A 125 -21.09 -7.55 0.85
N ALA A 126 -21.48 -8.82 0.87
CA ALA A 126 -21.29 -9.77 -0.23
C ALA A 126 -22.08 -9.49 -1.53
N ILE A 127 -22.99 -8.51 -1.57
CA ILE A 127 -24.03 -8.47 -2.59
C ILE A 127 -24.09 -7.13 -3.35
N TRP A 128 -23.48 -6.05 -2.85
CA TRP A 128 -23.51 -4.74 -3.53
C TRP A 128 -22.17 -3.99 -3.40
N MET A 129 -21.82 -3.30 -4.49
CA MET A 129 -20.53 -2.78 -4.98
C MET A 129 -19.65 -1.98 -4.00
N ASP A 130 -18.32 -2.03 -4.23
CA ASP A 130 -17.42 -0.86 -4.46
C ASP A 130 -15.92 -1.28 -4.52
N GLU A 131 -15.58 -2.54 -4.82
CA GLU A 131 -14.16 -2.90 -4.96
C GLU A 131 -13.62 -2.23 -6.23
N ASN A 132 -12.79 -1.22 -6.02
CA ASN A 132 -11.97 -0.63 -7.06
C ASN A 132 -10.65 -1.40 -7.16
N ASP A 133 -9.86 -0.97 -8.14
CA ASP A 133 -8.60 -1.60 -8.53
C ASP A 133 -7.49 -1.57 -7.46
N TYR A 134 -7.70 -0.80 -6.38
CA TYR A 134 -6.77 -0.54 -5.28
C TYR A 134 -7.29 -1.12 -3.95
N CYS A 135 -8.24 -2.05 -4.00
CA CYS A 135 -8.74 -2.77 -2.83
C CYS A 135 -7.87 -3.98 -2.49
N PHE A 136 -7.25 -3.97 -1.31
CA PHE A 136 -6.46 -5.08 -0.79
C PHE A 136 -7.25 -5.84 0.29
N ARG A 137 -7.39 -7.16 0.17
CA ARG A 137 -8.09 -7.95 1.19
C ARG A 137 -7.32 -7.91 2.51
N TYR A 138 -7.98 -7.48 3.59
CA TYR A 138 -7.35 -7.44 4.91
C TYR A 138 -6.98 -8.85 5.39
N PRO A 139 -5.79 -9.08 6.00
CA PRO A 139 -5.29 -10.41 6.41
C PRO A 139 -6.03 -11.05 7.61
N LEU A 140 -7.33 -10.84 7.72
CA LEU A 140 -8.18 -11.36 8.79
C LEU A 140 -9.25 -12.27 8.19
N SER A 141 -9.15 -13.58 8.45
CA SER A 141 -10.15 -14.54 8.01
C SER A 141 -11.36 -14.54 8.95
N VAL A 142 -12.50 -14.07 8.45
CA VAL A 142 -13.78 -14.01 9.18
C VAL A 142 -14.88 -14.87 8.53
N GLY A 143 -14.50 -15.69 7.55
CA GLY A 143 -15.40 -16.50 6.70
C GLY A 143 -15.33 -16.09 5.23
N LEU A 144 -15.95 -16.89 4.34
CA LEU A 144 -15.91 -16.67 2.88
C LEU A 144 -16.58 -15.34 2.46
N TRP A 145 -17.71 -15.00 3.10
CA TRP A 145 -18.62 -13.94 2.64
C TRP A 145 -18.58 -12.64 3.46
N ARG A 146 -17.81 -12.63 4.56
CA ARG A 146 -17.68 -11.47 5.45
C ARG A 146 -16.20 -11.25 5.69
N TYR A 147 -15.63 -10.25 5.03
CA TYR A 147 -14.24 -9.86 5.21
C TYR A 147 -14.09 -8.35 5.23
N PHE A 148 -12.90 -7.90 5.60
CA PHE A 148 -12.51 -6.49 5.57
C PHE A 148 -11.55 -6.26 4.41
N THR A 149 -11.57 -5.04 3.88
CA THR A 149 -10.79 -4.62 2.73
C THR A 149 -10.13 -3.30 3.07
N ILE A 150 -8.85 -3.17 2.77
CA ILE A 150 -8.11 -1.91 2.76
C ILE A 150 -8.39 -1.26 1.40
N ASP A 151 -9.12 -0.15 1.40
CA ASP A 151 -9.44 0.60 0.19
C ASP A 151 -8.44 1.74 -0.01
N SER A 152 -7.56 1.61 -1.00
CA SER A 152 -6.56 2.63 -1.36
C SER A 152 -6.97 3.43 -2.61
N GLY A 153 -8.26 3.51 -2.93
CA GLY A 153 -8.74 4.14 -4.17
C GLY A 153 -8.58 5.66 -4.19
N ARG A 154 -8.94 6.34 -3.09
CA ARG A 154 -8.86 7.81 -2.94
C ARG A 154 -7.92 8.27 -1.84
N GLN A 155 -7.53 7.37 -0.94
CA GLN A 155 -6.67 7.68 0.19
C GLN A 155 -5.83 6.47 0.59
N GLY A 156 -4.59 6.69 1.04
CA GLY A 156 -3.60 5.63 1.25
C GLY A 156 -2.19 6.21 1.09
N ASN A 157 -1.20 5.47 0.61
CA ASN A 157 0.14 6.02 0.38
C ASN A 157 0.68 5.62 -1.00
N PHE A 158 1.98 5.86 -1.24
CA PHE A 158 2.60 5.59 -2.53
C PHE A 158 2.57 4.11 -2.93
N THR A 159 2.40 3.16 -1.99
CA THR A 159 2.43 1.73 -2.33
C THR A 159 1.26 1.30 -3.20
N ARG A 160 0.18 2.11 -3.28
CA ARG A 160 -0.94 1.86 -4.19
C ARG A 160 -0.56 1.93 -5.67
N PHE A 161 0.53 2.63 -5.99
CA PHE A 161 1.04 2.82 -7.34
C PHE A 161 2.04 1.73 -7.75
N ILE A 162 2.38 0.80 -6.84
CA ILE A 162 3.25 -0.34 -7.15
C ILE A 162 2.45 -1.31 -8.01
N ASN A 163 2.94 -1.57 -9.22
CA ASN A 163 2.20 -2.28 -10.25
C ASN A 163 2.27 -3.81 -10.11
N HIS A 164 1.49 -4.48 -10.96
CA HIS A 164 1.53 -5.93 -11.08
C HIS A 164 2.70 -6.40 -11.94
N SER A 165 3.33 -7.49 -11.52
CA SER A 165 4.15 -8.33 -12.42
C SER A 165 4.01 -9.80 -12.03
N ASP A 166 4.03 -10.69 -13.05
CA ASP A 166 4.18 -12.14 -12.87
C ASP A 166 5.62 -12.54 -12.50
N LYS A 167 6.57 -11.61 -12.68
CA LYS A 167 7.97 -11.71 -12.23
C LYS A 167 8.26 -10.57 -11.23
N PRO A 168 7.65 -10.60 -10.04
CA PRO A 168 7.75 -9.50 -9.09
C PRO A 168 9.15 -9.40 -8.46
N ASN A 169 9.52 -8.19 -8.02
CA ASN A 169 10.74 -7.90 -7.26
C ASN A 169 10.45 -7.39 -5.83
N VAL A 170 9.18 -7.12 -5.53
CA VAL A 170 8.65 -6.89 -4.18
C VAL A 170 7.49 -7.84 -3.87
N GLU A 171 7.22 -8.08 -2.59
CA GLU A 171 6.07 -8.90 -2.15
C GLU A 171 5.20 -8.14 -1.15
N ALA A 172 3.92 -8.52 -1.07
CA ALA A 172 2.98 -8.05 -0.07
C ALA A 172 2.73 -9.14 0.99
N ILE A 173 3.12 -8.88 2.23
CA ILE A 173 3.07 -9.85 3.33
C ILE A 173 2.20 -9.36 4.49
N GLY A 174 1.33 -10.25 4.99
CA GLY A 174 0.53 -9.98 6.18
C GLY A 174 1.37 -10.14 7.45
N VAL A 175 1.51 -9.06 8.23
CA VAL A 175 2.20 -9.06 9.52
C VAL A 175 1.23 -8.73 10.64
N PHE A 176 1.53 -9.15 11.87
CA PHE A 176 0.69 -8.85 13.03
C PHE A 176 1.48 -8.05 14.06
N GLN A 177 1.08 -6.80 14.29
CA GLN A 177 1.72 -5.91 15.25
C GLN A 177 0.70 -5.02 15.94
N ASN A 178 0.95 -4.67 17.21
CA ASN A 178 0.09 -3.80 18.02
C ASN A 178 -1.40 -4.20 18.03
N GLY A 179 -1.67 -5.51 18.00
CA GLY A 179 -3.04 -6.05 18.04
C GLY A 179 -3.80 -6.00 16.71
N LEU A 180 -3.14 -5.61 15.61
CA LEU A 180 -3.74 -5.54 14.28
C LEU A 180 -2.89 -6.29 13.25
N PHE A 181 -3.55 -6.72 12.17
CA PHE A 181 -2.82 -7.10 10.96
C PHE A 181 -2.48 -5.85 10.15
N HIS A 182 -1.34 -5.90 9.47
CA HIS A 182 -0.85 -4.92 8.50
C HIS A 182 -0.43 -5.66 7.23
N VAL A 183 -0.49 -4.99 6.08
CA VAL A 183 0.06 -5.50 4.82
C VAL A 183 1.34 -4.73 4.55
N VAL A 184 2.49 -5.37 4.68
CA VAL A 184 3.80 -4.77 4.44
C VAL A 184 4.28 -5.14 3.04
N ILE A 185 4.79 -4.16 2.32
CA ILE A 185 5.53 -4.35 1.07
C ILE A 185 7.02 -4.36 1.38
N ARG A 186 7.74 -5.38 0.91
CA ARG A 186 9.21 -5.46 1.02
C ARG A 186 9.84 -6.01 -0.25
N THR A 187 11.12 -5.73 -0.46
CA THR A 187 11.89 -6.32 -1.56
C THR A 187 12.15 -7.80 -1.31
N ILE A 188 12.13 -8.61 -2.37
CA ILE A 188 12.51 -10.04 -2.34
C ILE A 188 13.82 -10.33 -3.05
N GLN A 189 14.34 -9.32 -3.75
CA GLN A 189 15.64 -9.30 -4.40
C GLN A 189 16.21 -7.89 -4.34
N VAL A 190 17.45 -7.71 -4.77
CA VAL A 190 18.02 -6.38 -4.97
C VAL A 190 17.24 -5.67 -6.07
N ILE A 191 16.98 -4.38 -5.89
CA ILE A 191 16.38 -3.50 -6.89
C ILE A 191 17.42 -2.44 -7.25
N GLU A 192 17.83 -2.38 -8.50
CA GLU A 192 18.77 -1.38 -9.00
C GLU A 192 18.05 -0.05 -9.31
N ALA A 193 18.80 1.04 -9.43
CA ALA A 193 18.21 2.32 -9.77
C ALA A 193 17.54 2.27 -11.16
N GLY A 194 16.34 2.85 -11.26
CA GLY A 194 15.50 2.85 -12.45
C GLY A 194 14.60 1.63 -12.62
N GLU A 195 14.75 0.58 -11.80
CA GLU A 195 13.83 -0.55 -11.85
C GLU A 195 12.46 -0.19 -11.24
N GLU A 196 11.39 -0.62 -11.89
CA GLU A 196 10.03 -0.53 -11.37
C GLU A 196 9.83 -1.56 -10.24
N LEU A 197 9.23 -1.13 -9.13
CA LEU A 197 8.78 -2.02 -8.07
C LEU A 197 7.43 -2.63 -8.48
N CYS A 198 7.37 -3.96 -8.53
CA CYS A 198 6.15 -4.69 -8.87
C CYS A 198 5.95 -5.91 -7.95
N TYR A 199 4.69 -6.20 -7.58
CA TYR A 199 4.29 -7.43 -6.88
C TYR A 199 3.22 -8.21 -7.64
N HIS A 200 3.07 -9.48 -7.30
CA HIS A 200 1.98 -10.29 -7.84
C HIS A 200 0.66 -9.95 -7.12
N TYR A 201 -0.31 -9.33 -7.82
CA TYR A 201 -1.59 -8.88 -7.24
C TYR A 201 -2.49 -10.01 -6.73
N GLY A 202 -2.20 -11.24 -7.15
CA GLY A 202 -2.90 -12.43 -6.71
C GLY A 202 -3.87 -12.96 -7.76
N PRO A 203 -4.16 -14.26 -7.74
CA PRO A 203 -4.91 -14.95 -8.81
C PRO A 203 -6.39 -14.55 -8.89
N LEU A 204 -6.91 -13.84 -7.89
CA LEU A 204 -8.30 -13.37 -7.86
C LEU A 204 -8.46 -11.96 -8.42
N TYR A 205 -7.38 -11.20 -8.59
CA TYR A 205 -7.43 -9.80 -9.03
C TYR A 205 -8.10 -9.65 -10.40
N TRP A 206 -7.68 -10.48 -11.36
CA TRP A 206 -8.15 -10.41 -12.75
C TRP A 206 -9.58 -10.93 -12.97
N LYS A 207 -10.14 -11.70 -12.02
CA LYS A 207 -11.45 -12.37 -12.19
C LYS A 207 -12.65 -11.42 -12.16
N HIS A 208 -12.48 -10.23 -11.61
CA HIS A 208 -13.59 -9.31 -11.32
C HIS A 208 -13.46 -7.95 -12.04
N ARG A 209 -12.48 -7.77 -12.92
CA ARG A 209 -12.18 -6.47 -13.55
C ARG A 209 -12.78 -6.38 -14.96
N LYS A 210 -13.44 -5.26 -15.25
CA LYS A 210 -13.79 -4.85 -16.63
C LYS A 210 -12.58 -4.18 -17.28
N LYS A 211 -12.31 -4.40 -18.57
CA LYS A 211 -11.27 -3.68 -19.32
C LYS A 211 -11.56 -2.17 -19.26
N ARG A 212 -10.54 -1.35 -18.97
CA ARG A 212 -10.64 0.11 -19.04
C ARG A 212 -10.47 0.58 -20.49
N GLU A 213 -11.21 1.61 -20.89
CA GLU A 213 -10.98 2.39 -22.11
C GLU A 213 -9.81 3.36 -21.88
N GLU A 214 -9.05 3.68 -22.93
CA GLU A 214 -7.83 4.50 -22.85
C GLU A 214 -8.11 5.92 -22.34
N PHE A 215 -7.34 6.39 -21.35
CA PHE A 215 -7.40 7.76 -20.84
C PHE A 215 -6.05 8.45 -21.02
N ILE A 216 -5.93 9.36 -21.98
CA ILE A 216 -4.73 10.17 -22.22
C ILE A 216 -4.86 11.46 -21.39
N PRO A 217 -4.00 11.71 -20.39
CA PRO A 217 -3.97 13.00 -19.71
C PRO A 217 -3.34 14.06 -20.63
N GLU A 218 -3.98 15.21 -20.72
CA GLU A 218 -3.43 16.42 -21.33
C GLU A 218 -3.05 17.39 -20.21
N GLU A 219 -1.88 18.03 -20.30
CA GLU A 219 -1.53 19.16 -19.44
C GLU A 219 -2.31 20.39 -19.91
N GLU A 220 -2.95 21.13 -18.98
CA GLU A 220 -3.55 22.45 -19.25
C GLU A 220 -2.48 23.53 -19.48
#